data_AF-A0A9Q3I3Q6-F1
#
_entry.id   AF-A0A9Q3I3Q6-F1
#
_cell.length_a   1.000
_cell.length_b   1.000
_cell.length_c   1.000
_cell.angle_alpha   90.00
_cell.angle_beta   90.00
_cell.angle_gamma   90.00
#
_symmetry.space_group_name_H-M   'P 1'
#
loop_
_entity.id
_entity.type
_entity.pdbx_description
1 polymer ?
#
loop_
_entity_poly.entity_id
_entity_poly.type
_entity_poly.pdbx_seq_one_letter_code
_entity_poly.pdbx_strand_id
1 'polypeptide(L)'
;MCKRACDTAAKFISEEKEYNKKRWDKSQMEPDFKEEDQVLVSTLSFNNLKRPKKMRDSIAGPFPINKLIGKNAVEFKLTEKFSRKHPVFPVNFVKP
;
A
#
# COMPACT_ATOMS: atom_id res chain seq x y z
N MET A 1 -39.44 26.58 -10.81
CA MET A 1 -39.30 25.15 -11.17
C MET A 1 -37.82 24.79 -11.17
N CYS A 2 -37.32 24.03 -10.19
CA CYS A 2 -35.95 23.50 -10.17
C CYS A 2 -35.75 22.23 -9.31
N LYS A 3 -36.74 21.78 -8.55
CA LYS A 3 -36.60 20.67 -7.58
C LYS A 3 -36.12 19.38 -8.23
N ARG A 4 -36.73 18.96 -9.35
CA ARG A 4 -36.36 17.72 -10.06
C ARG A 4 -34.91 17.69 -10.55
N ALA A 5 -34.37 18.82 -11.01
CA ALA A 5 -32.98 18.88 -11.47
C ALA A 5 -32.00 18.77 -10.29
N CYS A 6 -32.29 19.44 -9.17
CA CYS A 6 -31.51 19.34 -7.95
C CYS A 6 -31.57 17.92 -7.35
N ASP A 7 -32.75 17.30 -7.34
CA ASP A 7 -32.95 15.95 -6.81
C ASP A 7 -32.18 14.91 -7.63
N THR A 8 -32.19 15.04 -8.96
CA THR A 8 -31.41 14.18 -9.86
C THR A 8 -29.91 14.40 -9.70
N ALA A 9 -29.45 15.65 -9.57
CA ALA A 9 -28.04 15.95 -9.30
C ALA A 9 -27.57 15.36 -7.96
N ALA A 10 -28.40 15.45 -6.92
CA ALA A 10 -28.09 14.87 -5.61
C ALA A 10 -27.93 13.34 -5.67
N LYS A 11 -28.77 12.66 -6.47
CA LYS A 11 -28.67 11.21 -6.70
C LYS A 11 -27.36 10.84 -7.38
N PHE A 12 -27.01 11.50 -8.48
CA PHE A 12 -25.74 11.23 -9.17
C PHE A 12 -24.53 11.42 -8.25
N ILE A 13 -24.51 12.50 -7.46
CA ILE A 13 -23.43 12.73 -6.49
C ILE A 13 -23.37 11.60 -5.45
N SER A 14 -24.52 11.10 -4.99
CA SER A 14 -24.56 9.99 -4.02
C SER A 14 -24.08 8.67 -4.63
N GLU A 15 -24.47 8.37 -5.87
CA GLU A 15 -24.08 7.17 -6.61
C GLU A 15 -22.58 7.18 -6.91
N GLU A 16 -22.03 8.32 -7.35
CA GLU A 16 -20.58 8.45 -7.57
C GLU A 16 -19.79 8.30 -6.27
N LYS A 17 -20.27 8.88 -5.16
CA LYS A 17 -19.65 8.70 -3.84
C LYS A 17 -19.63 7.23 -3.44
N GLU A 18 -20.74 6.53 -3.63
CA GLU A 18 -20.85 5.11 -3.28
C GLU A 18 -19.97 4.23 -4.19
N TYR A 19 -19.94 4.52 -5.50
CA TYR A 19 -19.07 3.84 -6.46
C TYR A 19 -17.59 4.02 -6.10
N ASN A 20 -17.17 5.26 -5.82
CA ASN A 20 -15.80 5.57 -5.43
C ASN A 20 -15.42 4.89 -4.11
N LYS A 21 -16.33 4.90 -3.12
CA LYS A 21 -16.12 4.19 -1.86
C LYS A 21 -15.92 2.70 -2.07
N LYS A 22 -16.83 2.02 -2.78
CA LYS A 22 -16.72 0.57 -3.07
C LYS A 22 -15.42 0.22 -3.80
N ARG A 23 -15.01 1.05 -4.76
CA ARG A 23 -13.75 0.88 -5.50
C ARG A 23 -12.54 1.02 -4.58
N TRP A 24 -12.55 2.03 -3.72
CA TRP A 24 -11.49 2.29 -2.76
C TRP A 24 -11.38 1.15 -1.75
N ASP A 25 -12.49 0.75 -1.14
CA ASP A 25 -12.56 -0.34 -0.17
C ASP A 25 -12.02 -1.65 -0.76
N LYS A 26 -12.32 -1.96 -2.03
CA LYS A 26 -11.76 -3.14 -2.73
C LYS A 26 -10.23 -3.07 -2.89
N SER A 27 -9.68 -1.88 -3.12
CA SER A 27 -8.23 -1.70 -3.28
C SER A 27 -7.47 -1.65 -1.96
N GLN A 28 -8.16 -1.38 -0.85
CA GLN A 28 -7.60 -1.32 0.51
C GLN A 28 -7.89 -2.60 1.31
N MET A 29 -8.10 -3.73 0.63
CA MET A 29 -8.32 -5.02 1.29
C MET A 29 -7.15 -5.32 2.22
N GLU A 30 -7.44 -5.49 3.51
CA GLU A 30 -6.44 -5.72 4.56
C GLU A 30 -5.69 -7.03 4.25
N PRO A 31 -4.37 -6.99 3.98
CA PRO A 31 -3.61 -8.20 3.80
C PRO A 31 -3.41 -8.90 5.14
N ASP A 32 -3.70 -10.19 5.18
CA ASP A 32 -3.48 -11.04 6.36
C ASP A 32 -2.00 -11.46 6.41
N PHE A 33 -1.18 -10.65 7.06
CA PHE A 33 0.23 -10.95 7.31
C PHE A 33 0.41 -11.46 8.73
N LYS A 34 1.28 -12.46 8.92
CA LYS A 34 1.66 -12.94 10.26
C LYS A 34 3.07 -12.49 10.62
N GLU A 35 3.33 -12.39 11.91
CA GLU A 35 4.68 -12.16 12.42
C GLU A 35 5.59 -13.31 11.96
N GLU A 36 6.83 -12.98 11.58
CA GLU A 36 7.83 -13.89 10.99
C GLU A 36 7.53 -14.41 9.55
N ASP A 37 6.45 -13.97 8.89
CA ASP A 37 6.26 -14.27 7.46
C ASP A 37 7.36 -13.62 6.63
N GLN A 38 7.85 -14.36 5.63
CA GLN A 38 8.81 -13.87 4.65
C GLN A 38 8.09 -13.16 3.52
N VAL A 39 8.24 -11.85 3.44
CA VAL A 39 7.55 -11.05 2.43
C VAL A 39 8.50 -10.17 1.64
N LEU A 40 8.05 -9.81 0.45
CA LEU A 40 8.79 -9.04 -0.52
C LEU A 40 8.44 -7.56 -0.41
N VAL A 41 9.45 -6.67 -0.38
CA VAL A 41 9.22 -5.21 -0.29
C VAL A 41 9.50 -4.53 -1.63
N SER A 42 8.58 -3.66 -2.08
CA SER A 42 8.72 -2.94 -3.33
C SER A 42 9.81 -1.86 -3.26
N THR A 43 10.71 -1.87 -4.25
CA THR A 43 11.83 -0.91 -4.32
C THR A 43 11.43 0.46 -4.88
N LEU A 44 10.15 0.67 -5.20
CA LEU A 44 9.67 1.93 -5.79
C LEU A 44 10.01 3.15 -4.95
N SER A 45 9.95 3.01 -3.61
CA SER A 45 10.27 4.09 -2.66
C SER A 45 11.77 4.19 -2.31
N PHE A 46 12.61 3.33 -2.88
CA PHE A 46 14.04 3.28 -2.54
C PHE A 46 14.82 4.22 -3.46
N ASN A 47 14.93 5.48 -3.05
CA ASN A 47 15.63 6.52 -3.83
C ASN A 47 17.16 6.42 -3.77
N ASN A 48 17.73 5.65 -2.84
CA ASN A 48 19.19 5.58 -2.61
C ASN A 48 19.82 4.27 -3.10
N LEU A 49 19.17 3.58 -4.03
CA LEU A 49 19.77 2.41 -4.66
C LEU A 49 20.80 2.89 -5.69
N LYS A 50 22.03 2.38 -5.59
CA LYS A 50 23.17 2.74 -6.47
C LYS A 50 22.98 2.36 -7.96
N ARG A 51 21.79 1.90 -8.39
CA ARG A 51 21.52 1.33 -9.72
C ARG A 51 20.46 2.14 -10.47
N PRO A 52 20.58 2.32 -11.80
CA PRO A 52 19.57 3.02 -12.61
C PRO A 52 18.17 2.41 -12.46
N LYS A 53 17.13 3.25 -12.47
CA LYS A 53 15.73 2.85 -12.25
C LYS A 53 15.25 1.72 -13.18
N LYS A 54 15.76 1.66 -14.41
CA LYS A 54 15.40 0.63 -15.41
C LYS A 54 16.10 -0.72 -15.18
N MET A 55 17.21 -0.74 -14.45
CA MET A 55 18.04 -1.93 -14.26
C MET A 55 17.94 -2.50 -12.83
N ARG A 56 17.30 -1.77 -11.92
CA ARG A 56 17.09 -2.23 -10.53
C ARG A 56 15.88 -3.14 -10.44
N ASP A 57 15.98 -4.14 -9.57
CA ASP A 57 14.86 -5.03 -9.28
C ASP A 57 13.74 -4.22 -8.64
N SER A 58 12.50 -4.45 -9.09
CA SER A 58 11.31 -3.72 -8.61
C SER A 58 10.89 -4.14 -7.20
N ILE A 59 11.50 -5.22 -6.71
CA ILE A 59 11.20 -5.90 -5.46
C ILE A 59 12.53 -6.30 -4.83
N ALA A 60 12.65 -6.13 -3.52
CA ALA A 60 13.83 -6.51 -2.75
C ALA A 60 13.43 -7.51 -1.69
N GLY A 61 14.21 -8.61 -1.64
CA GLY A 61 14.37 -9.58 -0.55
C GLY A 61 13.09 -10.24 -0.04
N PRO A 62 13.12 -11.52 0.38
CA PRO A 62 12.26 -11.94 1.46
C PRO A 62 12.81 -11.33 2.75
N PHE A 63 12.03 -10.47 3.39
CA PHE A 63 12.31 -9.94 4.72
C PHE A 63 11.30 -10.50 5.71
N PRO A 64 11.75 -10.99 6.88
CA PRO A 64 10.83 -11.43 7.90
C PRO A 64 10.15 -10.22 8.55
N ILE A 65 8.84 -10.33 8.76
CA ILE A 65 8.05 -9.35 9.51
C ILE A 65 8.45 -9.42 10.98
N ASN A 66 8.92 -8.30 11.53
CA ASN A 66 9.21 -8.16 12.95
C ASN A 66 7.93 -7.91 13.75
N LYS A 67 7.12 -6.95 13.28
CA LYS A 67 5.93 -6.49 14.00
C LYS A 67 4.95 -5.82 13.05
N LEU A 68 3.66 -6.01 13.30
CA LEU A 68 2.58 -5.27 12.65
C LEU A 68 2.26 -3.99 13.44
N ILE A 69 2.37 -2.84 12.78
CA ILE A 69 2.06 -1.54 13.36
C ILE A 69 0.65 -1.14 12.90
N GLY A 70 -0.33 -1.50 13.74
CA GLY A 70 -1.73 -1.33 13.41
C GLY A 70 -2.11 -2.13 12.17
N LYS A 71 -2.97 -1.55 11.33
CA LYS A 71 -3.53 -2.20 10.13
C LYS A 71 -2.77 -1.89 8.84
N ASN A 72 -1.99 -0.81 8.83
CA ASN A 72 -1.50 -0.21 7.59
C ASN A 72 0.02 -0.25 7.41
N ALA A 73 0.78 -0.60 8.45
CA ALA A 73 2.24 -0.56 8.42
C ALA A 73 2.85 -1.82 9.02
N VAL A 74 3.98 -2.24 8.45
CA VAL A 74 4.72 -3.44 8.83
C VAL A 74 6.17 -3.07 9.06
N GLU A 75 6.72 -3.53 10.17
CA GLU A 75 8.13 -3.40 10.50
C GLU A 75 8.90 -4.66 10.07
N PHE A 76 10.03 -4.48 9.39
CA PHE A 76 10.85 -5.55 8.84
C PHE A 76 12.22 -5.61 9.49
N LYS A 77 12.76 -6.82 9.64
CA LYS A 77 14.20 -7.01 9.90
C LYS A 77 14.95 -6.90 8.57
N LEU A 78 15.35 -5.68 8.23
CA LEU A 78 16.12 -5.41 7.00
C LEU A 78 17.55 -5.95 7.13
N THR A 79 18.08 -6.49 6.03
CA THR A 79 19.48 -6.91 5.95
C THR A 79 20.43 -5.71 5.89
N GLU A 80 21.71 -5.93 6.17
CA GLU A 80 22.74 -4.87 6.30
C GLU A 80 22.80 -3.92 5.09
N LYS A 81 22.53 -4.43 3.88
CA LYS A 81 22.45 -3.65 2.63
C LYS A 81 21.36 -2.56 2.67
N PHE A 82 20.32 -2.76 3.47
CA PHE A 82 19.18 -1.87 3.64
C PHE A 82 19.09 -1.24 5.04
N SER A 83 20.09 -1.44 5.90
CA SER A 83 20.16 -0.89 7.27
C SER A 83 19.94 0.63 7.37
N ARG A 84 20.31 1.38 6.33
CA ARG A 84 20.12 2.84 6.24
C ARG A 84 18.69 3.26 5.88
N LYS A 85 17.78 2.31 5.65
CA LYS A 85 16.38 2.56 5.34
C LYS A 85 15.53 2.41 6.58
N HIS A 86 14.45 3.19 6.64
CA HIS A 86 13.45 2.99 7.69
C HIS A 86 12.89 1.58 7.57
N PRO A 87 12.82 0.81 8.67
CA PRO A 87 12.37 -0.57 8.66
C PRO A 87 10.84 -0.71 8.55
N VAL A 88 10.10 0.40 8.64
CA VAL A 88 8.63 0.42 8.60
C VAL A 88 8.16 0.81 7.21
N PHE A 89 7.33 -0.04 6.59
CA PHE A 89 6.71 0.23 5.30
C PHE A 89 5.19 0.07 5.35
N PRO A 90 4.44 0.85 4.56
CA PRO A 90 3.02 0.63 4.34
C PRO A 90 2.75 -0.73 3.69
N VAL A 91 1.64 -1.38 4.06
CA VAL A 91 1.19 -2.67 3.51
C VAL A 91 1.10 -2.68 1.98
N ASN A 92 0.79 -1.54 1.36
CA ASN A 92 0.70 -1.42 -0.11
C ASN A 92 2.01 -1.68 -0.85
N PHE A 93 3.14 -1.55 -0.16
CA PHE A 93 4.47 -1.83 -0.73
C PHE A 93 4.97 -3.23 -0.41
N VAL A 94 4.20 -4.00 0.35
CA VAL A 94 4.51 -5.36 0.76
C VAL A 94 3.79 -6.32 -0.17
N LYS A 95 4.49 -7.34 -0.63
CA LYS A 95 3.92 -8.45 -1.39
C LYS A 95 4.15 -9.73 -0.59
N PRO A 96 3.10 -10.53 -0.34
CA PRO A 96 3.29 -11.89 0.16
C PRO A 96 4.12 -12.71 -0.83
#